data_AF-A0A2T4TX10-F1
#
_entry.id   AF-A0A2T4TX10-F1
#
_cell.length_a   1.000
_cell.length_b   1.000
_cell.length_c   1.000
_cell.angle_alpha   90.00
_cell.angle_beta   90.00
_cell.angle_gamma   90.00
#
_symmetry.space_group_name_H-M   'P 1'
#
loop_
_entity.id
_entity.type
_entity.pdbx_description
1 polymer ?
#
loop_
_entity_poly.entity_id
_entity_poly.type
_entity_poly.pdbx_seq_one_letter_code
_entity_poly.pdbx_strand_id
1 'polypeptide(L)'
;MAARGRRGEARFYELYCIVCGKTCTEQESSTRCISCGKPLGVRYDYTYIRARLNRYSLKTSPIKALKYLDFYPILNLDLVVSLDEGGTPLYRCHRLAEELGIKRLYIKNEGLNPTGVFKDRGTLVEITKAKEQGAKAICVASTGNMAGSVAAYASIAGLPCYVAVPEGTPIGKMAQALSYGARVLQIRGTYNDAASIAEQMSQRYRFYLAGDYAFRIEGQKSQAFEIVEQLDWQAPSVVIVPMGCGTNIAALWKGFKEFHELGLISSLPRMIGVQPVGCQPIVTAFNQGSDDTVPVKKPESVASALIAGDPLDGLKALAALRESGGCALSLNDTEILEAQQRLARQESIFVEPSGALPVGALALLLTSGRVRADESVVCLATGNGLKDPRAALRILPSPATIDPSMQEVEKFLKLRLYEIRAAGAKNGDKNLFEQVPSAAEVVTKVRQEFGVKLTAEYGGKVRSLIEEFVKKGKPITKADLQYIVENVLKGLSAHKLVLAVEDFRVSTSLHGQAEAAVWVLFDGEKVEATSVGVGPVDAVINALKQAALTSGKLFFELIDYNVQINSPGTAAAVETTIVMKDAEGNRVVAIGTSPDIIVASVNAFIEGYNLLWLRQKR
;
A
#
# COMPACT_ATOMS: atom_id res chain seq x y z
N MET A 1 6.43 -30.15 38.83
CA MET A 1 5.68 -29.07 39.50
C MET A 1 4.33 -28.96 38.80
N ALA A 2 3.23 -29.17 39.53
CA ALA A 2 1.89 -29.32 38.98
C ALA A 2 1.40 -28.04 38.28
N ALA A 3 0.91 -28.21 37.04
CA ALA A 3 0.31 -27.19 36.21
C ALA A 3 -1.02 -26.69 36.83
N ARG A 4 -1.09 -25.40 37.16
CA ARG A 4 -2.34 -24.72 37.52
C ARG A 4 -2.98 -24.14 36.26
N GLY A 5 -3.50 -24.99 35.39
CA GLY A 5 -4.44 -24.55 34.35
C GLY A 5 -5.80 -24.21 34.99
N ARG A 6 -6.52 -23.20 34.47
CA ARG A 6 -7.90 -22.83 34.86
C ARG A 6 -8.92 -23.92 34.43
N ARG A 7 -8.72 -25.20 34.81
CA ARG A 7 -9.68 -26.28 34.57
C ARG A 7 -10.80 -26.18 35.61
N GLY A 8 -11.97 -25.68 35.21
CA GLY A 8 -13.20 -25.78 36.00
C GLY A 8 -13.90 -24.46 36.40
N GLU A 9 -13.42 -23.29 35.99
CA GLU A 9 -14.14 -22.03 36.27
C GLU A 9 -15.27 -21.78 35.25
N ALA A 10 -16.35 -21.14 35.74
CA ALA A 10 -17.46 -20.67 34.90
C ALA A 10 -16.95 -19.79 33.75
N ARG A 11 -17.50 -19.95 32.54
CA ARG A 11 -17.18 -19.09 31.39
C ARG A 11 -17.49 -17.63 31.75
N PHE A 12 -16.48 -16.76 31.69
CA PHE A 12 -16.60 -15.31 31.98
C PHE A 12 -16.98 -14.48 30.74
N TYR A 13 -17.36 -15.14 29.65
CA TYR A 13 -17.86 -14.50 28.43
C TYR A 13 -18.85 -15.40 27.69
N GLU A 14 -19.65 -14.79 26.81
CA GLU A 14 -20.57 -15.44 25.89
C GLU A 14 -20.45 -14.82 24.47
N LEU A 15 -20.75 -15.62 23.44
CA LEU A 15 -20.94 -15.09 22.09
C LEU A 15 -22.41 -14.72 21.90
N TYR A 16 -22.66 -13.58 21.27
CA TYR A 16 -24.02 -13.12 20.97
C TYR A 16 -24.10 -12.47 19.59
N CYS A 17 -25.25 -12.58 18.94
CA CYS A 17 -25.53 -11.83 17.72
C CYS A 17 -25.79 -10.36 18.04
N ILE A 18 -25.07 -9.46 17.37
CA ILE A 18 -25.20 -8.02 17.60
C ILE A 18 -26.56 -7.46 17.11
N VAL A 19 -27.29 -8.21 16.29
CA VAL A 19 -28.57 -7.80 15.70
C VAL A 19 -29.76 -8.44 16.43
N CYS A 20 -29.83 -9.77 16.46
CA CYS A 20 -30.98 -10.47 17.05
C CYS A 20 -30.81 -10.86 18.53
N GLY A 21 -29.64 -10.60 19.13
CA GLY A 21 -29.37 -10.89 20.55
C GLY A 21 -29.18 -12.37 20.90
N LYS A 22 -29.43 -13.30 19.97
CA LYS A 22 -29.28 -14.75 20.22
C LYS A 22 -27.85 -15.09 20.64
N THR A 23 -27.71 -15.85 21.72
CA THR A 23 -26.44 -16.39 22.19
C THR A 23 -25.99 -17.58 21.35
N CYS A 24 -24.69 -17.76 21.20
CA CYS A 24 -24.08 -18.88 20.49
C CYS A 24 -22.95 -19.48 21.34
N THR A 25 -22.81 -20.79 21.32
CA THR A 25 -21.62 -21.46 21.82
C THR A 25 -20.54 -21.48 20.74
N GLU A 26 -19.28 -21.61 21.15
CA GLU A 26 -18.16 -21.74 20.20
C GLU A 26 -18.27 -22.95 19.28
N GLN A 27 -18.92 -24.02 19.76
CA GLN A 27 -19.17 -25.23 18.99
C GLN A 27 -20.23 -25.03 17.90
N GLU A 28 -21.22 -24.17 18.16
CA GLU A 28 -22.26 -23.85 17.18
C GLU A 28 -21.73 -22.92 16.09
N SER A 29 -21.08 -21.82 16.48
CA SER A 29 -20.45 -20.88 15.54
C SER A 29 -19.63 -19.83 16.27
N SER A 30 -18.47 -19.51 15.71
CA SER A 30 -17.64 -18.34 16.07
C SER A 30 -17.58 -17.30 14.95
N THR A 31 -18.25 -17.54 13.82
CA THR A 31 -18.15 -16.74 12.59
C THR A 31 -19.39 -15.88 12.39
N ARG A 32 -20.55 -16.51 12.21
CA ARG A 32 -21.85 -15.86 11.95
C ARG A 32 -22.94 -16.39 12.87
N CYS A 33 -23.95 -15.58 13.13
CA CYS A 33 -25.11 -16.00 13.91
C CYS A 33 -25.83 -17.18 13.23
N ILE A 34 -26.05 -18.26 13.98
CA ILE A 34 -26.76 -19.46 13.52
C ILE A 34 -28.23 -19.21 13.17
N SER A 35 -28.80 -18.06 13.56
CA SER A 35 -30.22 -17.75 13.33
C SER A 35 -30.46 -16.76 12.20
N CYS A 36 -29.59 -15.77 12.02
CA CYS A 36 -29.81 -14.69 11.04
C CYS A 36 -28.59 -14.37 10.17
N GLY A 37 -27.47 -15.10 10.33
CA GLY A 37 -26.25 -14.92 9.53
C GLY A 37 -25.47 -13.62 9.80
N LYS A 38 -26.00 -12.71 10.63
CA LYS A 38 -25.36 -11.44 11.00
C LYS A 38 -24.17 -11.64 11.96
N PRO A 39 -23.27 -10.65 12.11
CA PRO A 39 -22.04 -10.79 12.88
C PRO A 39 -22.24 -11.10 14.37
N LEU A 40 -21.34 -11.90 14.92
CA LEU A 40 -21.26 -12.20 16.35
C LEU A 40 -20.33 -11.21 17.08
N GLY A 41 -20.62 -10.94 18.35
CA GLY A 41 -19.76 -10.23 19.29
C GLY A 41 -19.49 -11.06 20.55
N VAL A 42 -18.54 -10.61 21.37
CA VAL A 42 -18.21 -11.23 22.66
C VAL A 42 -18.64 -10.29 23.79
N ARG A 43 -19.48 -10.81 24.70
CA ARG A 43 -19.90 -10.11 25.92
C ARG A 43 -19.21 -10.76 27.11
N TYR A 44 -18.66 -9.95 28.01
CA TYR A 44 -17.96 -10.42 29.22
C TYR A 44 -18.78 -10.17 30.47
N ASP A 45 -18.53 -10.99 31.49
CA ASP A 45 -18.86 -10.66 32.87
C ASP A 45 -17.80 -9.69 33.43
N TYR A 46 -18.08 -8.39 33.33
CA TYR A 46 -17.18 -7.36 33.85
C TYR A 46 -17.09 -7.34 35.38
N THR A 47 -18.05 -7.92 36.09
CA THR A 47 -17.97 -8.10 37.55
C THR A 47 -16.90 -9.14 37.88
N TYR A 48 -16.92 -10.26 37.15
CA TYR A 48 -15.88 -11.29 37.23
C TYR A 48 -14.49 -10.72 36.90
N ILE A 49 -14.35 -9.96 35.80
CA ILE A 49 -13.08 -9.35 35.41
C ILE A 49 -12.61 -8.37 36.47
N ARG A 50 -13.48 -7.46 36.94
CA ARG A 50 -13.15 -6.45 37.95
C ARG A 50 -12.64 -7.07 39.25
N ALA A 51 -13.25 -8.17 39.69
CA ALA A 51 -12.87 -8.86 40.92
C ALA A 51 -11.48 -9.52 40.86
N ARG A 52 -11.00 -9.86 39.66
CA ARG A 52 -9.70 -10.55 39.45
C ARG A 52 -8.61 -9.64 38.88
N LEU A 53 -8.96 -8.45 38.40
CA LEU A 53 -8.02 -7.54 37.75
C LEU A 53 -6.96 -7.03 38.74
N ASN A 54 -5.72 -7.44 38.55
CA ASN A 54 -4.59 -6.89 39.30
C ASN A 54 -4.14 -5.56 38.66
N ARG A 55 -4.65 -4.44 39.19
CA ARG A 55 -4.32 -3.09 38.73
C ARG A 55 -2.83 -2.74 38.84
N TYR A 56 -2.12 -3.28 39.83
CA TYR A 56 -0.68 -3.05 39.96
C TYR A 56 0.08 -3.70 38.79
N SER A 57 -0.16 -4.99 38.55
CA SER A 57 0.45 -5.72 37.43
C SER A 57 0.10 -5.08 36.08
N LEU A 58 -1.16 -4.66 35.90
CA LEU A 58 -1.61 -3.94 34.71
C LEU A 58 -0.89 -2.58 34.55
N LYS A 59 -0.46 -1.93 35.63
CA LYS A 59 0.29 -0.66 35.52
C LYS A 59 1.78 -0.84 35.31
N THR A 60 2.38 -1.89 35.87
CA THR A 60 3.85 -2.03 35.91
C THR A 60 4.40 -3.00 34.86
N SER A 61 3.59 -3.91 34.33
CA SER A 61 4.07 -4.88 33.33
C SER A 61 4.40 -4.20 31.99
N PRO A 62 5.40 -4.69 31.25
CA PRO A 62 5.72 -4.16 29.91
C PRO A 62 4.50 -4.17 28.98
N ILE A 63 4.32 -3.09 28.23
CA ILE A 63 3.20 -2.95 27.29
C ILE A 63 3.38 -3.95 26.15
N LYS A 64 2.52 -4.96 26.10
CA LYS A 64 2.45 -6.03 25.09
C LYS A 64 1.02 -6.55 24.99
N ALA A 65 0.64 -7.14 23.85
CA ALA A 65 -0.71 -7.70 23.70
C ALA A 65 -1.01 -8.79 24.76
N LEU A 66 -0.01 -9.59 25.13
CA LEU A 66 -0.11 -10.62 26.17
C LEU A 66 -0.41 -10.08 27.58
N LYS A 67 -0.09 -8.82 27.86
CA LYS A 67 -0.41 -8.17 29.14
C LYS A 67 -1.92 -8.17 29.42
N TYR A 68 -2.74 -8.21 28.37
CA TYR A 68 -4.19 -8.07 28.44
C TYR A 68 -4.95 -9.40 28.39
N LEU A 69 -4.31 -10.53 28.73
CA LEU A 69 -4.94 -11.85 28.69
C LEU A 69 -6.25 -11.95 29.46
N ASP A 70 -6.41 -11.25 30.57
CA ASP A 70 -7.66 -11.22 31.35
C ASP A 70 -8.83 -10.54 30.60
N PHE A 71 -8.54 -9.84 29.50
CA PHE A 71 -9.52 -9.21 28.62
C PHE A 71 -9.79 -10.01 27.35
N TYR A 72 -9.18 -11.19 27.17
CA TYR A 72 -9.39 -12.03 26.00
C TYR A 72 -10.28 -13.23 26.32
N PRO A 73 -11.02 -13.78 25.36
CA PRO A 73 -11.92 -14.91 25.57
C PRO A 73 -11.14 -16.24 25.55
N ILE A 74 -10.02 -16.30 26.28
CA ILE A 74 -9.11 -17.45 26.34
C ILE A 74 -9.35 -18.17 27.68
N LEU A 75 -9.64 -19.47 27.59
CA LEU A 75 -9.95 -20.33 28.73
C LEU A 75 -8.71 -21.12 29.19
N ASN A 76 -7.81 -21.46 28.28
CA ASN A 76 -6.61 -22.25 28.53
C ASN A 76 -5.35 -21.46 28.15
N LEU A 77 -4.71 -20.87 29.15
CA LEU A 77 -3.50 -20.06 28.99
C LEU A 77 -2.29 -20.87 28.48
N ASP A 78 -2.26 -22.19 28.70
CA ASP A 78 -1.17 -23.06 28.21
C ASP A 78 -1.18 -23.19 26.67
N LEU A 79 -2.28 -22.80 26.01
CA LEU A 79 -2.45 -22.87 24.56
C LEU A 79 -2.20 -21.54 23.85
N VAL A 80 -1.89 -20.47 24.58
CA VAL A 80 -1.66 -19.14 24.02
C VAL A 80 -0.58 -19.18 22.94
N VAL A 81 -0.88 -18.55 21.81
CA VAL A 81 0.04 -18.39 20.67
C VAL A 81 0.34 -16.92 20.49
N SER A 82 1.62 -16.54 20.61
CA SER A 82 2.06 -15.15 20.45
C SER A 82 3.38 -15.09 19.69
N LEU A 83 3.60 -13.96 19.03
CA LEU A 83 4.87 -13.58 18.43
C LEU A 83 5.44 -12.32 19.10
N ASP A 84 5.07 -12.08 20.37
CA ASP A 84 5.37 -10.85 21.13
C ASP A 84 4.83 -9.57 20.50
N GLU A 85 3.66 -9.68 19.85
CA GLU A 85 2.98 -8.56 19.22
C GLU A 85 2.41 -7.55 20.24
N GLY A 86 2.07 -6.37 19.75
CA GLY A 86 1.77 -5.22 20.59
C GLY A 86 3.01 -4.61 21.25
N GLY A 87 2.78 -3.66 22.16
CA GLY A 87 3.82 -2.75 22.63
C GLY A 87 4.32 -1.82 21.52
N THR A 88 3.48 -1.53 20.55
CA THR A 88 3.86 -0.72 19.40
C THR A 88 3.99 0.75 19.81
N PRO A 89 4.91 1.51 19.19
CA PRO A 89 5.11 2.91 19.55
C PRO A 89 3.87 3.79 19.32
N LEU A 90 3.67 4.74 20.24
CA LEU A 90 2.79 5.88 20.07
C LEU A 90 3.66 7.13 19.92
N TYR A 91 3.94 7.52 18.68
CA TYR A 91 4.82 8.65 18.40
C TYR A 91 4.09 9.97 18.57
N ARG A 92 4.67 10.91 19.32
CA ARG A 92 4.23 12.31 19.32
C ARG A 92 4.85 13.00 18.10
N CYS A 93 4.01 13.47 17.17
CA CYS A 93 4.46 14.01 15.89
C CYS A 93 4.50 15.52 15.90
N HIS A 94 5.67 16.09 16.23
CA HIS A 94 5.82 17.52 16.48
C HIS A 94 5.78 18.38 15.21
N ARG A 95 6.41 17.93 14.12
CA ARG A 95 6.53 18.73 12.89
C ARG A 95 5.21 18.81 12.15
N LEU A 96 4.52 17.68 12.05
CA LEU A 96 3.18 17.58 11.48
C LEU A 96 2.14 18.29 12.35
N ALA A 97 2.27 18.22 13.67
CA ALA A 97 1.45 18.98 14.62
C ALA A 97 1.58 20.49 14.39
N GLU A 98 2.81 21.00 14.28
CA GLU A 98 3.09 22.42 14.05
C GLU A 98 2.54 22.90 12.70
N GLU A 99 2.75 22.13 11.62
CA GLU A 99 2.20 22.45 10.29
C GLU A 99 0.67 22.58 10.32
N LEU A 100 -0.01 21.67 11.02
CA LEU A 100 -1.48 21.61 11.05
C LEU A 100 -2.09 22.46 12.16
N GLY A 101 -1.28 23.09 13.02
CA GLY A 101 -1.75 23.82 14.19
C GLY A 101 -2.41 22.93 15.26
N ILE A 102 -2.06 21.65 15.34
CA ILE A 102 -2.58 20.71 16.35
C ILE A 102 -1.62 20.66 17.54
N LYS A 103 -2.09 20.84 18.77
CA LYS A 103 -1.22 20.83 19.97
C LYS A 103 -0.68 19.44 20.31
N ARG A 104 -1.51 18.40 20.14
CA ARG A 104 -1.23 17.03 20.59
C ARG A 104 -1.64 16.02 19.52
N LEU A 105 -0.75 15.78 18.57
CA LEU A 105 -0.90 14.77 17.53
C LEU A 105 -0.03 13.55 17.82
N TYR A 106 -0.64 12.37 17.78
CA TYR A 106 0.04 11.10 17.97
C TYR A 106 -0.25 10.13 16.82
N ILE A 107 0.74 9.31 16.48
CA ILE A 107 0.61 8.20 15.53
C ILE A 107 0.84 6.89 16.28
N LYS A 108 -0.19 6.04 16.35
CA LYS A 108 -0.05 4.67 16.85
C LYS A 108 0.42 3.78 15.70
N ASN A 109 1.71 3.43 15.70
CA ASN A 109 2.36 2.74 14.59
C ASN A 109 2.29 1.21 14.74
N GLU A 110 1.23 0.62 14.20
CA GLU A 110 1.01 -0.83 14.18
C GLU A 110 1.85 -1.57 13.12
N GLY A 111 2.58 -0.83 12.28
CA GLY A 111 3.52 -1.38 11.31
C GLY A 111 4.76 -2.03 11.92
N LEU A 112 4.93 -1.95 13.24
CA LEU A 112 6.04 -2.55 14.00
C LEU A 112 5.65 -3.83 14.75
N ASN A 113 4.46 -4.38 14.48
CA ASN A 113 4.12 -5.73 14.89
C ASN A 113 4.94 -6.78 14.09
N PRO A 114 5.03 -8.04 14.54
CA PRO A 114 5.88 -9.09 13.94
C PRO A 114 5.72 -9.29 12.44
N THR A 115 4.50 -9.23 11.91
CA THR A 115 4.22 -9.36 10.47
C THR A 115 4.10 -8.01 9.75
N GLY A 116 4.34 -6.92 10.47
CA GLY A 116 4.33 -5.55 9.99
C GLY A 116 2.94 -4.92 9.93
N VAL A 117 1.94 -5.47 10.63
CA VAL A 117 0.55 -4.99 10.60
C VAL A 117 -0.22 -5.25 11.91
N PHE A 118 -1.25 -4.45 12.18
CA PHE A 118 -2.12 -4.58 13.38
C PHE A 118 -2.88 -5.91 13.50
N LYS A 119 -3.00 -6.65 12.39
CA LYS A 119 -3.76 -7.91 12.31
C LYS A 119 -3.26 -8.95 13.32
N ASP A 120 -1.97 -8.90 13.65
CA ASP A 120 -1.27 -9.80 14.57
C ASP A 120 -1.99 -9.92 15.92
N ARG A 121 -2.46 -8.79 16.47
CA ARG A 121 -3.17 -8.78 17.75
C ARG A 121 -4.42 -9.63 17.75
N GLY A 122 -5.21 -9.53 16.68
CA GLY A 122 -6.42 -10.34 16.50
C GLY A 122 -6.08 -11.80 16.22
N THR A 123 -5.01 -12.04 15.45
CA THR A 123 -4.54 -13.38 15.12
C THR A 123 -4.04 -14.14 16.35
N LEU A 124 -3.41 -13.49 17.33
CA LEU A 124 -3.08 -14.11 18.64
C LEU A 124 -4.31 -14.79 19.23
N VAL A 125 -5.42 -14.06 19.33
CA VAL A 125 -6.63 -14.57 19.96
C VAL A 125 -7.21 -15.68 19.09
N GLU A 126 -7.40 -15.45 17.80
CA GLU A 126 -7.99 -16.45 16.90
C GLU A 126 -7.23 -17.78 16.86
N ILE A 127 -5.90 -17.75 16.75
CA ILE A 127 -5.11 -18.98 16.66
C ILE A 127 -5.03 -19.68 18.02
N THR A 128 -5.05 -18.93 19.13
CA THR A 128 -5.23 -19.51 20.46
C THR A 128 -6.59 -20.23 20.57
N LYS A 129 -7.68 -19.59 20.09
CA LYS A 129 -9.01 -20.22 20.03
C LYS A 129 -9.03 -21.45 19.14
N ALA A 130 -8.33 -21.43 18.00
CA ALA A 130 -8.19 -22.59 17.13
C ALA A 130 -7.56 -23.79 17.87
N LYS A 131 -6.53 -23.54 18.69
CA LYS A 131 -5.92 -24.59 19.54
C LYS A 131 -6.87 -25.09 20.63
N GLU A 132 -7.60 -24.19 21.30
CA GLU A 132 -8.60 -24.58 22.30
C GLU A 132 -9.71 -25.46 21.71
N GLN A 133 -10.08 -25.21 20.46
CA GLN A 133 -11.09 -25.97 19.72
C GLN A 133 -10.53 -27.26 19.07
N GLY A 134 -9.23 -27.54 19.22
CA GLY A 134 -8.57 -28.72 18.66
C GLY A 134 -8.56 -28.71 17.12
N ALA A 135 -8.45 -27.55 16.50
CA ALA A 135 -8.43 -27.40 15.05
C ALA A 135 -7.26 -28.19 14.42
N LYS A 136 -7.53 -28.87 13.30
CA LYS A 136 -6.50 -29.64 12.58
C LYS A 136 -5.64 -28.80 11.64
N ALA A 137 -6.18 -27.66 11.20
CA ALA A 137 -5.54 -26.68 10.33
C ALA A 137 -6.31 -25.36 10.40
N ILE A 138 -5.72 -24.32 9.84
CA ILE A 138 -6.34 -23.01 9.65
C ILE A 138 -6.70 -22.84 8.17
N CYS A 139 -7.85 -22.25 7.87
CA CYS A 139 -8.19 -21.75 6.54
C CYS A 139 -8.58 -20.27 6.60
N VAL A 140 -8.21 -19.51 5.57
CA VAL A 140 -8.53 -18.09 5.43
C VAL A 140 -8.64 -17.73 3.95
N ALA A 141 -9.58 -16.85 3.60
CA ALA A 141 -9.61 -16.20 2.29
C ALA A 141 -9.08 -14.77 2.44
N SER A 142 -7.88 -14.51 1.91
CA SER A 142 -7.27 -13.17 1.96
C SER A 142 -6.08 -13.08 1.02
N THR A 143 -5.92 -11.94 0.36
CA THR A 143 -4.84 -11.65 -0.60
C THR A 143 -3.76 -10.72 -0.05
N GLY A 144 -3.70 -10.49 1.28
CA GLY A 144 -2.83 -9.48 1.86
C GLY A 144 -2.52 -9.66 3.35
N ASN A 145 -2.64 -8.58 4.12
CA ASN A 145 -2.16 -8.47 5.50
C ASN A 145 -2.69 -9.56 6.45
N MET A 146 -3.94 -9.98 6.26
CA MET A 146 -4.52 -11.04 7.07
C MET A 146 -3.91 -12.41 6.76
N ALA A 147 -3.69 -12.75 5.48
CA ALA A 147 -3.04 -14.01 5.10
C ALA A 147 -1.63 -14.13 5.69
N GLY A 148 -0.83 -13.06 5.62
CA GLY A 148 0.51 -13.03 6.20
C GLY A 148 0.50 -13.23 7.72
N SER A 149 -0.37 -12.49 8.42
CA SER A 149 -0.54 -12.62 9.88
C SER A 149 -0.99 -14.02 10.27
N VAL A 150 -2.07 -14.54 9.69
CA VAL A 150 -2.60 -15.87 10.00
C VAL A 150 -1.57 -16.96 9.72
N ALA A 151 -0.85 -16.88 8.60
CA ALA A 151 0.19 -17.86 8.27
C ALA A 151 1.33 -17.87 9.30
N ALA A 152 1.78 -16.70 9.77
CA ALA A 152 2.85 -16.60 10.77
C ALA A 152 2.47 -17.28 12.09
N TYR A 153 1.26 -17.00 12.59
CA TYR A 153 0.78 -17.56 13.85
C TYR A 153 0.43 -19.05 13.72
N ALA A 154 -0.13 -19.48 12.58
CA ALA A 154 -0.36 -20.90 12.32
C ALA A 154 0.98 -21.68 12.29
N SER A 155 2.02 -21.09 11.71
CA SER A 155 3.37 -21.67 11.65
C SER A 155 3.95 -21.93 13.05
N ILE A 156 3.98 -20.92 13.92
CA ILE A 156 4.48 -21.10 15.30
C ILE A 156 3.56 -21.98 16.16
N ALA A 157 2.26 -22.02 15.84
CA ALA A 157 1.31 -22.93 16.48
C ALA A 157 1.46 -24.39 16.03
N GLY A 158 2.27 -24.68 15.00
CA GLY A 158 2.41 -26.00 14.41
C GLY A 158 1.16 -26.46 13.65
N LEU A 159 0.33 -25.53 13.17
CA LEU A 159 -0.91 -25.81 12.44
C LEU A 159 -0.72 -25.57 10.94
N PRO A 160 -1.12 -26.50 10.06
CA PRO A 160 -1.17 -26.23 8.62
C PRO A 160 -2.07 -25.03 8.33
N CYS A 161 -1.63 -24.13 7.45
CA CYS A 161 -2.40 -22.95 7.05
C CYS A 161 -2.74 -23.02 5.57
N TYR A 162 -4.03 -22.92 5.24
CA TYR A 162 -4.52 -22.86 3.87
C TYR A 162 -5.04 -21.45 3.57
N VAL A 163 -4.54 -20.85 2.49
CA VAL A 163 -4.93 -19.50 2.08
C VAL A 163 -5.60 -19.56 0.72
N ALA A 164 -6.91 -19.33 0.67
CA ALA A 164 -7.66 -19.28 -0.57
C ALA A 164 -7.59 -17.88 -1.19
N VAL A 165 -7.19 -17.79 -2.45
CA VAL A 165 -7.12 -16.54 -3.21
C VAL A 165 -7.61 -16.76 -4.63
N PRO A 166 -8.15 -15.73 -5.31
CA PRO A 166 -8.40 -15.81 -6.75
C PRO A 166 -7.13 -16.07 -7.56
N GLU A 167 -7.27 -16.80 -8.67
CA GLU A 167 -6.23 -16.92 -9.70
C GLU A 167 -5.80 -15.52 -10.18
N GLY A 168 -4.50 -15.35 -10.44
CA GLY A 168 -3.93 -14.04 -10.82
C GLY A 168 -3.63 -13.09 -9.65
N THR A 169 -3.90 -13.50 -8.40
CA THR A 169 -3.44 -12.74 -7.22
C THR A 169 -1.91 -12.58 -7.27
N PRO A 170 -1.37 -11.34 -7.23
CA PRO A 170 0.07 -11.12 -7.36
C PRO A 170 0.87 -11.85 -6.29
N ILE A 171 1.79 -12.73 -6.72
CA ILE A 171 2.62 -13.56 -5.81
C ILE A 171 3.40 -12.69 -4.81
N GLY A 172 3.84 -11.49 -5.21
CA GLY A 172 4.52 -10.56 -4.31
C GLY A 172 3.70 -10.19 -3.06
N LYS A 173 2.36 -10.15 -3.14
CA LYS A 173 1.49 -9.94 -1.96
C LYS A 173 1.39 -11.18 -1.07
N MET A 174 1.58 -12.35 -1.66
CA MET A 174 1.55 -13.66 -0.98
C MET A 174 2.90 -14.08 -0.41
N ALA A 175 3.99 -13.40 -0.77
CA ALA A 175 5.35 -13.75 -0.38
C ALA A 175 5.47 -14.03 1.13
N GLN A 176 4.97 -13.14 1.98
CA GLN A 176 5.02 -13.34 3.44
C GLN A 176 4.26 -14.60 3.90
N ALA A 177 3.05 -14.85 3.38
CA ALA A 177 2.29 -16.04 3.76
C ALA A 177 2.99 -17.34 3.29
N LEU A 178 3.51 -17.35 2.05
CA LEU A 178 4.29 -18.47 1.51
C LEU A 178 5.55 -18.72 2.33
N SER A 179 6.29 -17.67 2.72
CA SER A 179 7.49 -17.77 3.56
C SER A 179 7.21 -18.39 4.93
N TYR A 180 6.03 -18.18 5.51
CA TYR A 180 5.62 -18.83 6.77
C TYR A 180 5.06 -20.25 6.59
N GLY A 181 5.05 -20.77 5.35
CA GLY A 181 4.64 -22.14 5.04
C GLY A 181 3.14 -22.29 4.71
N ALA A 182 2.43 -21.21 4.39
CA ALA A 182 1.04 -21.32 4.01
C ALA A 182 0.88 -22.03 2.66
N ARG A 183 -0.14 -22.90 2.57
CA ARG A 183 -0.56 -23.60 1.36
C ARG A 183 -1.56 -22.69 0.63
N VAL A 184 -1.07 -21.95 -0.36
CA VAL A 184 -1.90 -21.01 -1.14
C VAL A 184 -2.68 -21.77 -2.21
N LEU A 185 -4.01 -21.67 -2.15
CA LEU A 185 -4.95 -22.25 -3.10
C LEU A 185 -5.41 -21.15 -4.05
N GLN A 186 -4.93 -21.17 -5.30
CA GLN A 186 -5.41 -20.26 -6.35
C GLN A 186 -6.70 -20.80 -6.96
N ILE A 187 -7.81 -20.14 -6.65
CA ILE A 187 -9.16 -20.51 -7.08
C ILE A 187 -9.45 -19.83 -8.41
N ARG A 188 -9.77 -20.63 -9.43
CA ARG A 188 -10.25 -20.13 -10.73
C ARG A 188 -11.65 -19.55 -10.60
N GLY A 189 -11.73 -18.33 -10.06
CA GLY A 189 -12.97 -17.68 -9.72
C GLY A 189 -12.73 -16.33 -9.05
N THR A 190 -13.79 -15.79 -8.48
CA THR A 190 -13.80 -14.51 -7.77
C THR A 190 -13.31 -14.62 -6.33
N TYR A 191 -13.14 -13.49 -5.65
CA TYR A 191 -12.88 -13.49 -4.21
C TYR A 191 -13.99 -14.16 -3.40
N ASN A 192 -15.25 -14.01 -3.82
CA ASN A 192 -16.39 -14.65 -3.16
C ASN A 192 -16.32 -16.16 -3.29
N ASP A 193 -15.86 -16.69 -4.44
CA ASP A 193 -15.64 -18.12 -4.62
C ASP A 193 -14.53 -18.62 -3.67
N ALA A 194 -13.42 -17.87 -3.54
CA ALA A 194 -12.35 -18.21 -2.61
C ALA A 194 -12.82 -18.20 -1.14
N ALA A 195 -13.63 -17.21 -0.74
CA ALA A 195 -14.23 -17.14 0.59
C ALA A 195 -15.18 -18.33 0.86
N SER A 196 -16.05 -18.64 -0.10
CA SER A 196 -16.96 -19.80 -0.03
C SER A 196 -16.19 -21.12 0.12
N ILE A 197 -15.10 -21.31 -0.63
CA ILE A 197 -14.24 -22.49 -0.48
C ILE A 197 -13.61 -22.55 0.91
N ALA A 198 -13.12 -21.44 1.46
CA ALA A 198 -12.56 -21.42 2.81
C ALA A 198 -13.61 -21.80 3.88
N GLU A 199 -14.84 -21.30 3.75
CA GLU A 199 -15.97 -21.66 4.62
C GLU A 199 -16.30 -23.16 4.52
N GLN A 200 -16.40 -23.71 3.30
CA GLN A 200 -16.66 -25.12 3.07
C GLN A 200 -15.55 -26.02 3.62
N MET A 201 -14.28 -25.60 3.49
CA MET A 201 -13.14 -26.32 4.07
C MET A 201 -13.22 -26.37 5.60
N SER A 202 -13.62 -25.27 6.23
CA SER A 202 -13.82 -25.20 7.68
C SER A 202 -14.87 -26.22 8.15
N GLN A 203 -16.03 -26.22 7.49
CA GLN A 203 -17.14 -27.11 7.83
C GLN A 203 -16.81 -28.59 7.58
N ARG A 204 -16.20 -28.92 6.43
CA ARG A 204 -15.96 -30.31 6.01
C ARG A 204 -14.78 -30.97 6.73
N TYR A 205 -13.70 -30.23 6.98
CA TYR A 205 -12.44 -30.81 7.49
C TYR A 205 -12.12 -30.44 8.93
N ARG A 206 -13.02 -29.71 9.62
CA ARG A 206 -12.79 -29.17 10.98
C ARG A 206 -11.56 -28.28 11.03
N PHE A 207 -11.37 -27.48 9.98
CA PHE A 207 -10.37 -26.42 9.96
C PHE A 207 -10.95 -25.18 10.62
N TYR A 208 -10.11 -24.42 11.32
CA TYR A 208 -10.55 -23.15 11.89
C TYR A 208 -10.57 -22.08 10.80
N LEU A 209 -11.74 -21.44 10.61
CA LEU A 209 -11.89 -20.33 9.68
C LEU A 209 -11.44 -19.03 10.34
N ALA A 210 -10.24 -18.57 10.00
CA ALA A 210 -9.74 -17.28 10.46
C ALA A 210 -10.32 -16.14 9.59
N GLY A 211 -10.60 -14.99 10.19
CA GLY A 211 -11.21 -13.87 9.47
C GLY A 211 -11.61 -12.72 10.36
N ASP A 212 -12.31 -11.74 9.81
CA ASP A 212 -12.88 -10.62 10.57
C ASP A 212 -14.16 -11.06 11.34
N TYR A 213 -14.02 -12.11 12.16
CA TYR A 213 -15.10 -12.71 12.96
C TYR A 213 -15.01 -12.32 14.45
N ALA A 214 -15.85 -12.94 15.29
CA ALA A 214 -16.06 -12.54 16.68
C ALA A 214 -14.77 -12.33 17.49
N PHE A 215 -13.82 -13.26 17.38
CA PHE A 215 -12.61 -13.26 18.22
C PHE A 215 -11.52 -12.28 17.77
N ARG A 216 -11.52 -11.87 16.50
CA ARG A 216 -10.46 -10.98 15.99
C ARG A 216 -10.53 -9.60 16.62
N ILE A 217 -11.74 -9.09 16.88
CA ILE A 217 -12.00 -7.84 17.61
C ILE A 217 -11.36 -7.88 19.00
N GLU A 218 -11.43 -9.03 19.67
CA GLU A 218 -10.97 -9.16 21.06
C GLU A 218 -9.47 -9.02 21.21
N GLY A 219 -8.69 -9.43 20.22
CA GLY A 219 -7.25 -9.14 20.21
C GLY A 219 -6.96 -7.72 19.79
N GLN A 220 -7.64 -7.22 18.74
CA GLN A 220 -7.41 -5.87 18.20
C GLN A 220 -7.73 -4.75 19.19
N LYS A 221 -8.68 -4.96 20.13
CA LYS A 221 -9.04 -3.95 21.13
C LYS A 221 -7.88 -3.55 22.04
N SER A 222 -6.84 -4.40 22.15
CA SER A 222 -5.62 -4.10 22.90
C SER A 222 -4.91 -2.84 22.42
N GLN A 223 -5.11 -2.41 21.17
CA GLN A 223 -4.63 -1.11 20.70
C GLN A 223 -5.16 0.06 21.55
N ALA A 224 -6.43 0.01 21.96
CA ALA A 224 -7.04 1.05 22.79
C ALA A 224 -6.44 1.05 24.20
N PHE A 225 -6.20 -0.15 24.76
CA PHE A 225 -5.55 -0.31 26.06
C PHE A 225 -4.15 0.30 26.05
N GLU A 226 -3.35 -0.02 25.03
CA GLU A 226 -2.00 0.53 24.89
C GLU A 226 -2.01 2.05 24.69
N ILE A 227 -2.94 2.58 23.89
CA ILE A 227 -3.09 4.03 23.70
C ILE A 227 -3.34 4.72 25.05
N VAL A 228 -4.24 4.19 25.87
CA VAL A 228 -4.52 4.73 27.21
C VAL A 228 -3.29 4.68 28.09
N GLU A 229 -2.60 3.54 28.14
CA GLU A 229 -1.40 3.38 28.97
C GLU A 229 -0.26 4.30 28.55
N GLN A 230 -0.04 4.44 27.24
CA GLN A 230 1.00 5.30 26.66
C GLN A 230 0.67 6.80 26.76
N LEU A 231 -0.58 7.14 27.09
CA LEU A 231 -1.06 8.48 27.41
C LEU A 231 -1.31 8.64 28.92
N ASP A 232 -0.52 7.96 29.74
CA ASP A 232 -0.55 8.06 31.21
C ASP A 232 -1.93 7.81 31.81
N TRP A 233 -2.59 6.75 31.33
CA TRP A 233 -3.94 6.34 31.76
C TRP A 233 -5.04 7.34 31.42
N GLN A 234 -4.87 8.09 30.33
CA GLN A 234 -5.87 9.03 29.81
C GLN A 234 -6.35 8.60 28.43
N ALA A 235 -7.66 8.72 28.20
CA ALA A 235 -8.20 8.59 26.85
C ALA A 235 -7.83 9.82 26.01
N PRO A 236 -7.48 9.66 24.72
CA PRO A 236 -7.38 10.79 23.81
C PRO A 236 -8.76 11.42 23.59
N SER A 237 -8.81 12.66 23.10
CA SER A 237 -10.08 13.28 22.70
C SER A 237 -10.65 12.63 21.43
N VAL A 238 -9.77 12.27 20.49
CA VAL A 238 -10.14 11.76 19.17
C VAL A 238 -9.21 10.61 18.75
N VAL A 239 -9.80 9.57 18.17
CA VAL A 239 -9.06 8.47 17.52
C VAL A 239 -9.52 8.34 16.07
N ILE A 240 -8.60 8.47 15.12
CA ILE A 240 -8.87 8.40 13.69
C ILE A 240 -8.39 7.05 13.15
N VAL A 241 -9.30 6.27 12.57
CA VAL A 241 -9.11 4.87 12.21
C VAL A 241 -9.43 4.66 10.72
N PRO A 242 -8.51 4.08 9.92
CA PRO A 242 -8.82 3.67 8.56
C PRO A 242 -9.73 2.42 8.58
N MET A 243 -10.73 2.38 7.70
CA MET A 243 -11.76 1.32 7.71
C MET A 243 -11.81 0.55 6.38
N GLY A 244 -11.54 -0.75 6.45
CA GLY A 244 -11.95 -1.73 5.44
C GLY A 244 -13.26 -2.40 5.90
N CYS A 245 -13.15 -3.60 6.47
CA CYS A 245 -14.29 -4.37 6.99
C CYS A 245 -15.03 -3.74 8.20
N GLY A 246 -14.47 -2.70 8.84
CA GLY A 246 -15.04 -2.09 10.06
C GLY A 246 -14.59 -2.71 11.39
N THR A 247 -13.93 -3.87 11.37
CA THR A 247 -13.50 -4.64 12.55
C THR A 247 -12.59 -3.85 13.50
N ASN A 248 -11.61 -3.11 12.96
CA ASN A 248 -10.61 -2.43 13.80
C ASN A 248 -11.19 -1.25 14.60
N ILE A 249 -12.04 -0.44 13.98
CA ILE A 249 -12.70 0.68 14.69
C ILE A 249 -13.65 0.16 15.76
N ALA A 250 -14.37 -0.94 15.47
CA ALA A 250 -15.22 -1.62 16.44
C ALA A 250 -14.39 -2.16 17.62
N ALA A 251 -13.21 -2.74 17.34
CA ALA A 251 -12.30 -3.23 18.36
C ALA A 251 -11.74 -2.13 19.25
N LEU A 252 -11.23 -1.04 18.67
CA LEU A 252 -10.76 0.13 19.43
C LEU A 252 -11.87 0.69 20.32
N TRP A 253 -13.06 0.89 19.76
CA TRP A 253 -14.21 1.38 20.52
C TRP A 253 -14.58 0.47 21.69
N LYS A 254 -14.60 -0.85 21.45
CA LYS A 254 -14.82 -1.85 22.49
C LYS A 254 -13.78 -1.74 23.60
N GLY A 255 -12.50 -1.62 23.26
CA GLY A 255 -11.42 -1.47 24.24
C GLY A 255 -11.56 -0.23 25.10
N PHE A 256 -11.86 0.93 24.51
CA PHE A 256 -12.13 2.15 25.29
C PHE A 256 -13.33 1.99 26.21
N LYS A 257 -14.44 1.40 25.73
CA LYS A 257 -15.63 1.13 26.56
C LYS A 257 -15.32 0.20 27.73
N GLU A 258 -14.52 -0.85 27.53
CA GLU A 258 -14.15 -1.77 28.60
C GLU A 258 -13.31 -1.09 29.69
N PHE A 259 -12.32 -0.29 29.31
CA PHE A 259 -11.52 0.45 30.28
C PHE A 259 -12.37 1.49 31.04
N HIS A 260 -13.34 2.11 30.37
CA HIS A 260 -14.28 3.02 31.01
C HIS A 260 -15.21 2.29 31.99
N GLU A 261 -15.82 1.17 31.57
CA GLU A 261 -16.70 0.33 32.40
C GLU A 261 -15.99 -0.21 33.66
N LEU A 262 -14.68 -0.46 33.57
CA LEU A 262 -13.87 -0.91 34.69
C LEU A 262 -13.28 0.23 35.53
N GLY A 263 -13.61 1.49 35.20
CA GLY A 263 -13.13 2.68 35.90
C GLY A 263 -11.62 2.88 35.81
N LEU A 264 -11.00 2.45 34.70
CA LEU A 264 -9.58 2.69 34.39
C LEU A 264 -9.35 4.02 33.67
N ILE A 265 -10.39 4.53 33.01
CA ILE A 265 -10.45 5.87 32.39
C ILE A 265 -11.78 6.53 32.73
N SER A 266 -11.82 7.87 32.71
CA SER A 266 -13.01 8.67 33.07
C SER A 266 -13.77 9.23 31.86
N SER A 267 -13.24 9.07 30.65
CA SER A 267 -13.84 9.62 29.43
C SER A 267 -13.59 8.69 28.25
N LEU A 268 -14.46 8.80 27.23
CA LEU A 268 -14.35 8.05 25.98
C LEU A 268 -13.93 8.98 24.82
N PRO A 269 -13.10 8.51 23.89
CA PRO A 269 -12.73 9.28 22.70
C PRO A 269 -13.88 9.32 21.69
N ARG A 270 -13.88 10.36 20.84
CA ARG A 270 -14.66 10.34 19.60
C ARG A 270 -13.94 9.48 18.56
N MET A 271 -14.65 8.52 17.96
CA MET A 271 -14.08 7.64 16.94
C MET A 271 -14.35 8.20 15.54
N ILE A 272 -13.30 8.46 14.78
CA ILE A 272 -13.43 8.96 13.40
C ILE A 272 -13.01 7.86 12.43
N GLY A 273 -13.89 7.51 11.50
CA GLY A 273 -13.64 6.50 10.48
C GLY A 273 -13.26 7.12 9.14
N VAL A 274 -12.23 6.60 8.49
CA VAL A 274 -11.80 7.07 7.16
C VAL A 274 -11.79 5.92 6.15
N GLN A 275 -12.41 6.10 4.98
CA GLN A 275 -12.37 5.13 3.87
C GLN A 275 -11.84 5.76 2.58
N PRO A 276 -11.22 5.00 1.66
CA PRO A 276 -10.94 5.52 0.33
C PRO A 276 -12.24 5.78 -0.44
N VAL A 277 -12.30 6.84 -1.24
CA VAL A 277 -13.50 7.21 -2.03
C VAL A 277 -14.00 6.06 -2.91
N GLY A 278 -13.08 5.29 -3.50
CA GLY A 278 -13.43 4.15 -4.37
C GLY A 278 -13.91 2.90 -3.61
N CYS A 279 -13.90 2.89 -2.27
CA CYS A 279 -14.47 1.82 -1.44
C CYS A 279 -14.93 2.36 -0.08
N GLN A 280 -16.07 3.06 -0.06
CA GLN A 280 -16.58 3.78 1.12
C GLN A 280 -17.98 3.35 1.63
N PRO A 281 -18.35 2.05 1.65
CA PRO A 281 -19.71 1.62 2.02
C PRO A 281 -20.16 2.04 3.44
N ILE A 282 -19.23 2.09 4.41
CA ILE A 282 -19.54 2.47 5.80
C ILE A 282 -19.72 3.98 5.90
N VAL A 283 -18.87 4.77 5.23
CA VAL A 283 -19.00 6.25 5.20
C VAL A 283 -20.32 6.65 4.56
N THR A 284 -20.70 6.03 3.44
CA THR A 284 -21.98 6.27 2.78
C THR A 284 -23.15 5.99 3.72
N ALA A 285 -23.18 4.80 4.34
CA ALA A 285 -24.25 4.41 5.26
C ALA A 285 -24.34 5.35 6.47
N PHE A 286 -23.19 5.73 7.06
CA PHE A 286 -23.15 6.66 8.20
C PHE A 286 -23.73 8.03 7.84
N ASN A 287 -23.28 8.62 6.72
CA ASN A 287 -23.69 9.96 6.30
C ASN A 287 -25.16 10.02 5.84
N GLN A 288 -25.72 8.90 5.37
CA GLN A 288 -27.14 8.78 5.03
C GLN A 288 -28.03 8.42 6.22
N GLY A 289 -27.46 8.19 7.41
CA GLY A 289 -28.20 7.73 8.58
C GLY A 289 -28.76 6.30 8.44
N SER A 290 -28.22 5.49 7.53
CA SER A 290 -28.69 4.14 7.25
C SER A 290 -28.16 3.12 8.26
N ASP A 291 -28.99 2.15 8.66
CA ASP A 291 -28.61 1.12 9.63
C ASP A 291 -27.84 -0.06 9.05
N ASP A 292 -27.69 -0.13 7.72
CA ASP A 292 -26.91 -1.18 7.05
C ASP A 292 -26.04 -0.58 5.93
N THR A 293 -25.00 -1.32 5.54
CA THR A 293 -24.12 -0.93 4.44
C THR A 293 -24.60 -1.53 3.12
N VAL A 294 -24.49 -0.75 2.05
CA VAL A 294 -24.75 -1.25 0.69
C VAL A 294 -23.43 -1.68 0.04
N PRO A 295 -23.33 -2.93 -0.47
CA PRO A 295 -22.10 -3.40 -1.09
C PRO A 295 -21.68 -2.57 -2.31
N VAL A 296 -20.38 -2.25 -2.38
CA VAL A 296 -19.76 -1.64 -3.56
C VAL A 296 -19.36 -2.74 -4.54
N LYS A 297 -19.93 -2.73 -5.76
CA LYS A 297 -19.73 -3.81 -6.75
C LYS A 297 -18.32 -3.90 -7.33
N LYS A 298 -17.65 -2.76 -7.54
CA LYS A 298 -16.31 -2.68 -8.13
C LYS A 298 -15.43 -1.73 -7.31
N PRO A 299 -15.03 -2.14 -6.10
CA PRO A 299 -14.24 -1.29 -5.24
C PRO A 299 -12.79 -1.22 -5.75
N GLU A 300 -12.22 -0.01 -5.80
CA GLU A 300 -10.85 0.21 -6.26
C GLU A 300 -10.19 1.34 -5.45
N SER A 301 -8.92 1.16 -5.09
CA SER A 301 -8.09 2.18 -4.45
C SER A 301 -6.64 1.72 -4.38
N VAL A 302 -5.70 2.66 -4.36
CA VAL A 302 -4.29 2.42 -4.00
C VAL A 302 -4.15 1.87 -2.57
N ALA A 303 -5.09 2.16 -1.66
CA ALA A 303 -5.16 1.58 -0.34
C ALA A 303 -5.76 0.17 -0.36
N SER A 304 -5.07 -0.75 -1.03
CA SER A 304 -5.60 -2.09 -1.32
C SER A 304 -6.00 -2.92 -0.09
N ALA A 305 -5.39 -2.65 1.08
CA ALA A 305 -5.75 -3.30 2.35
C ALA A 305 -7.13 -2.89 2.91
N LEU A 306 -7.77 -1.85 2.35
CA LEU A 306 -9.09 -1.36 2.75
C LEU A 306 -10.19 -1.68 1.72
N ILE A 307 -9.86 -2.38 0.63
CA ILE A 307 -10.83 -2.79 -0.39
C ILE A 307 -11.70 -3.92 0.17
N ALA A 308 -12.77 -3.53 0.85
CA ALA A 308 -13.80 -4.39 1.39
C ALA A 308 -15.18 -3.86 0.94
N GLY A 309 -15.61 -4.25 -0.26
CA GLY A 309 -16.84 -3.75 -0.88
C GLY A 309 -18.10 -4.11 -0.09
N ASP A 310 -18.09 -5.24 0.61
CA ASP A 310 -19.15 -5.71 1.51
C ASP A 310 -18.55 -5.92 2.92
N PRO A 311 -18.56 -4.89 3.78
CA PRO A 311 -17.82 -4.92 5.04
C PRO A 311 -18.54 -5.79 6.09
N LEU A 312 -17.93 -6.93 6.44
CA LEU A 312 -18.50 -7.91 7.38
C LEU A 312 -18.90 -7.29 8.74
N ASP A 313 -18.09 -6.36 9.27
CA ASP A 313 -18.34 -5.67 10.53
C ASP A 313 -18.82 -4.22 10.33
N GLY A 314 -19.41 -3.90 9.17
CA GLY A 314 -19.94 -2.57 8.86
C GLY A 314 -20.93 -2.07 9.92
N LEU A 315 -21.83 -2.94 10.40
CA LEU A 315 -22.78 -2.64 11.47
C LEU A 315 -22.08 -2.26 12.79
N LYS A 316 -21.01 -2.97 13.16
CA LYS A 316 -20.24 -2.66 14.38
C LYS A 316 -19.49 -1.35 14.24
N ALA A 317 -18.99 -1.04 13.03
CA ALA A 317 -18.35 0.24 12.74
C ALA A 317 -19.34 1.41 12.84
N LEU A 318 -20.55 1.27 12.27
CA LEU A 318 -21.62 2.26 12.40
C LEU A 318 -21.98 2.51 13.87
N ALA A 319 -22.11 1.45 14.67
CA ALA A 319 -22.33 1.57 16.11
C ALA A 319 -21.20 2.33 16.81
N ALA A 320 -19.93 2.00 16.54
CA ALA A 320 -18.78 2.71 17.11
C ALA A 320 -18.75 4.20 16.76
N LEU A 321 -19.06 4.55 15.51
CA LEU A 321 -19.11 5.94 15.05
C LEU A 321 -20.23 6.73 15.74
N ARG A 322 -21.43 6.14 15.86
CA ARG A 322 -22.61 6.77 16.46
C ARG A 322 -22.48 6.90 17.98
N GLU A 323 -22.16 5.80 18.66
CA GLU A 323 -22.06 5.75 20.13
C GLU A 323 -20.95 6.67 20.66
N SER A 324 -19.87 6.85 19.91
CA SER A 324 -18.77 7.73 20.30
C SER A 324 -18.99 9.21 19.97
N GLY A 325 -20.11 9.57 19.33
CA GLY A 325 -20.34 10.93 18.83
C GLY A 325 -19.32 11.35 17.76
N GLY A 326 -18.79 10.38 17.01
CA GLY A 326 -17.77 10.56 16.00
C GLY A 326 -18.29 10.96 14.62
N CYS A 327 -17.48 10.76 13.59
CA CYS A 327 -17.87 11.01 12.19
C CYS A 327 -17.14 10.09 11.22
N ALA A 328 -17.62 10.02 9.98
CA ALA A 328 -17.00 9.25 8.91
C ALA A 328 -16.74 10.13 7.68
N LEU A 329 -15.58 9.98 7.05
CA LEU A 329 -15.22 10.71 5.84
C LEU A 329 -14.38 9.85 4.91
N SER A 330 -14.15 10.36 3.69
CA SER A 330 -13.36 9.67 2.69
C SER A 330 -12.28 10.52 2.08
N LEU A 331 -11.23 9.84 1.60
CA LEU A 331 -10.10 10.44 0.90
C LEU A 331 -9.91 9.78 -0.46
N ASN A 332 -9.51 10.56 -1.44
CA ASN A 332 -9.12 10.01 -2.74
C ASN A 332 -7.67 9.45 -2.69
N ASP A 333 -7.31 8.65 -3.68
CA ASP A 333 -6.02 7.96 -3.72
C ASP A 333 -4.81 8.92 -3.70
N THR A 334 -4.96 10.09 -4.32
CA THR A 334 -3.94 11.13 -4.29
C THR A 334 -3.68 11.61 -2.88
N GLU A 335 -4.74 11.99 -2.15
CA GLU A 335 -4.65 12.50 -0.78
C GLU A 335 -4.02 11.46 0.15
N ILE A 336 -4.33 10.19 -0.08
CA ILE A 336 -3.76 9.05 0.66
C ILE A 336 -2.25 8.98 0.45
N LEU A 337 -1.80 9.00 -0.81
CA LEU A 337 -0.37 8.91 -1.13
C LEU A 337 0.40 10.15 -0.67
N GLU A 338 -0.16 11.34 -0.83
CA GLU A 338 0.45 12.58 -0.31
C GLU A 338 0.59 12.54 1.21
N ALA A 339 -0.43 12.05 1.92
CA ALA A 339 -0.36 11.87 3.37
C ALA A 339 0.72 10.85 3.78
N GLN A 340 0.86 9.77 3.03
CA GLN A 340 1.91 8.76 3.24
C GLN A 340 3.31 9.39 3.15
N GLN A 341 3.54 10.19 2.10
CA GLN A 341 4.82 10.87 1.89
C GLN A 341 5.08 11.96 2.93
N ARG A 342 4.05 12.71 3.31
CA ARG A 342 4.16 13.73 4.35
C ARG A 342 4.56 13.10 5.68
N LEU A 343 3.90 12.01 6.07
CA LEU A 343 4.22 11.29 7.30
C LEU A 343 5.66 10.74 7.27
N ALA A 344 6.08 10.15 6.16
CA ALA A 344 7.44 9.64 6.01
C ALA A 344 8.51 10.75 6.07
N ARG A 345 8.30 11.89 5.41
CA ARG A 345 9.29 12.98 5.35
C ARG A 345 9.38 13.81 6.63
N GLN A 346 8.25 14.00 7.31
CA GLN A 346 8.18 14.88 8.47
C GLN A 346 8.46 14.15 9.77
N GLU A 347 8.00 12.91 9.88
CA GLU A 347 8.02 12.15 11.14
C GLU A 347 8.84 10.86 11.03
N SER A 348 9.43 10.57 9.86
CA SER A 348 10.20 9.34 9.62
C SER A 348 9.39 8.06 9.85
N ILE A 349 8.07 8.13 9.67
CA ILE A 349 7.16 7.00 9.82
C ILE A 349 6.68 6.58 8.43
N PHE A 350 7.21 5.47 7.91
CA PHE A 350 6.84 4.94 6.60
C PHE A 350 5.78 3.83 6.72
N VAL A 351 4.57 4.13 6.27
CA VAL A 351 3.36 3.27 6.40
C VAL A 351 2.87 2.83 5.03
N GLU A 352 2.10 1.74 4.95
CA GLU A 352 1.36 1.41 3.73
C GLU A 352 0.26 2.47 3.48
N PRO A 353 -0.31 2.59 2.26
CA PRO A 353 -1.29 3.63 1.98
C PRO A 353 -2.49 3.63 2.95
N SER A 354 -2.94 2.45 3.41
CA SER A 354 -4.04 2.33 4.38
C SER A 354 -3.76 3.08 5.69
N GLY A 355 -2.51 3.05 6.17
CA GLY A 355 -2.08 3.68 7.41
C GLY A 355 -1.92 5.20 7.29
N ALA A 356 -1.93 5.74 6.07
CA ALA A 356 -1.82 7.17 5.82
C ALA A 356 -3.18 7.91 5.85
N LEU A 357 -4.30 7.20 5.68
CA LEU A 357 -5.63 7.81 5.64
C LEU A 357 -5.93 8.71 6.85
N PRO A 358 -5.66 8.29 8.11
CA PRO A 358 -5.92 9.14 9.26
C PRO A 358 -5.18 10.49 9.21
N VAL A 359 -3.94 10.50 8.73
CA VAL A 359 -3.13 11.72 8.58
C VAL A 359 -3.63 12.60 7.44
N GLY A 360 -4.10 12.01 6.34
CA GLY A 360 -4.71 12.74 5.23
C GLY A 360 -6.01 13.45 5.64
N ALA A 361 -6.77 12.85 6.56
CA ALA A 361 -8.04 13.37 7.02
C ALA A 361 -7.92 14.60 7.94
N LEU A 362 -6.77 14.81 8.59
CA LEU A 362 -6.60 15.85 9.61
C LEU A 362 -6.97 17.25 9.14
N ALA A 363 -6.55 17.64 7.93
CA ALA A 363 -6.83 18.98 7.40
C ALA A 363 -8.33 19.23 7.20
N LEU A 364 -9.06 18.23 6.67
CA LEU A 364 -10.51 18.28 6.50
C LEU A 364 -11.25 18.31 7.85
N LEU A 365 -10.77 17.53 8.82
CA LEU A 365 -11.34 17.46 10.15
C LEU A 365 -11.17 18.75 10.96
N LEU A 366 -10.03 19.43 10.81
CA LEU A 366 -9.80 20.76 11.38
C LEU A 366 -10.69 21.81 10.73
N THR A 367 -10.72 21.84 9.40
CA THR A 367 -11.51 22.83 8.62
C THR A 367 -13.01 22.70 8.90
N SER A 368 -13.51 21.47 9.07
CA SER A 368 -14.91 21.20 9.41
C SER A 368 -15.24 21.38 10.89
N GLY A 369 -14.26 21.68 11.75
CA GLY A 369 -14.44 21.82 13.20
C GLY A 369 -14.75 20.51 13.94
N ARG A 370 -14.60 19.36 13.29
CA ARG A 370 -14.81 18.02 13.90
C ARG A 370 -13.66 17.63 14.84
N VAL A 371 -12.49 18.20 14.61
CA VAL A 371 -11.31 18.14 15.48
C VAL A 371 -10.91 19.57 15.81
N ARG A 372 -10.65 19.87 17.07
CA ARG A 372 -10.11 21.18 17.49
C ARG A 372 -8.60 21.12 17.65
N ALA A 373 -7.93 22.23 17.39
CA ALA A 373 -6.48 22.40 17.51
C ALA A 373 -5.92 22.04 18.91
N ASP A 374 -6.72 22.19 19.96
CA ASP A 374 -6.30 21.96 21.34
C ASP A 374 -6.55 20.54 21.87
N GLU A 375 -7.17 19.66 21.08
CA GLU A 375 -7.50 18.28 21.42
C GLU A 375 -6.30 17.33 21.32
N SER A 376 -6.34 16.21 22.05
CA SER A 376 -5.43 15.08 21.83
C SER A 376 -5.97 14.17 20.74
N VAL A 377 -5.21 14.03 19.65
CA VAL A 377 -5.60 13.29 18.46
C VAL A 377 -4.65 12.12 18.25
N VAL A 378 -5.20 10.91 18.12
CA VAL A 378 -4.45 9.70 17.79
C VAL A 378 -4.85 9.19 16.41
N CYS A 379 -3.90 9.10 15.50
CA CYS A 379 -4.06 8.50 14.18
C CYS A 379 -3.52 7.07 14.16
N LEU A 380 -4.29 6.13 13.63
CA LEU A 380 -3.90 4.71 13.55
C LEU A 380 -3.15 4.42 12.23
N ALA A 381 -1.84 4.16 12.33
CA ALA A 381 -1.04 3.69 11.22
C ALA A 381 -1.02 2.15 11.21
N THR A 382 -1.89 1.54 10.40
CA THR A 382 -2.23 0.11 10.49
C THR A 382 -1.18 -0.87 9.98
N GLY A 383 -0.25 -0.42 9.11
CA GLY A 383 0.70 -1.32 8.47
C GLY A 383 1.96 -0.63 7.99
N ASN A 384 3.04 -1.41 7.89
CA ASN A 384 4.36 -0.98 7.48
C ASN A 384 4.41 -0.61 5.98
N GLY A 385 5.14 0.44 5.61
CA GLY A 385 5.28 0.86 4.21
C GLY A 385 5.91 -0.19 3.29
N LEU A 386 6.71 -1.11 3.84
CA LEU A 386 7.30 -2.22 3.10
C LEU A 386 6.28 -3.29 2.67
N LYS A 387 5.03 -3.22 3.12
CA LYS A 387 3.95 -4.10 2.69
C LYS A 387 3.48 -3.81 1.27
N ASP A 388 3.59 -2.56 0.81
CA ASP A 388 3.23 -2.16 -0.55
C ASP A 388 4.17 -1.07 -1.10
N PRO A 389 5.43 -1.43 -1.39
CA PRO A 389 6.41 -0.46 -1.90
C PRO A 389 6.01 0.08 -3.28
N ARG A 390 5.28 -0.72 -4.09
CA ARG A 390 4.80 -0.30 -5.42
C ARG A 390 3.83 0.86 -5.33
N ALA A 391 2.92 0.86 -4.35
CA ALA A 391 2.02 1.99 -4.13
C ALA A 391 2.79 3.28 -3.82
N ALA A 392 3.81 3.22 -2.96
CA ALA A 392 4.63 4.38 -2.62
C ALA A 392 5.40 4.93 -3.84
N LEU A 393 5.91 4.05 -4.71
CA LEU A 393 6.65 4.44 -5.90
C LEU A 393 5.81 5.17 -6.96
N ARG A 394 4.47 5.08 -6.92
CA ARG A 394 3.58 5.77 -7.88
C ARG A 394 3.71 7.29 -7.85
N ILE A 395 4.09 7.86 -6.71
CA ILE A 395 4.25 9.31 -6.52
C ILE A 395 5.63 9.67 -5.97
N LEU A 396 6.62 8.81 -6.18
CA LEU A 396 8.00 9.15 -5.90
C LEU A 396 8.71 9.42 -7.22
N PRO A 397 9.53 10.47 -7.30
CA PRO A 397 10.34 10.73 -8.48
C PRO A 397 11.32 9.57 -8.67
N SER A 398 11.66 9.28 -9.93
CA SER A 398 12.78 8.37 -10.19
C SER A 398 14.08 9.01 -9.68
N PRO A 399 15.00 8.23 -9.08
CA PRO A 399 16.34 8.74 -8.78
C PRO A 399 17.00 9.28 -10.05
N ALA A 400 17.71 10.38 -9.95
CA ALA A 400 18.50 10.90 -11.07
C ALA A 400 19.69 9.98 -11.33
N THR A 401 19.91 9.64 -12.60
CA THR A 401 21.14 9.00 -13.06
C THR A 401 22.12 10.10 -13.44
N ILE A 402 23.32 10.07 -12.86
CA ILE A 402 24.42 10.99 -13.20
C ILE A 402 25.66 10.20 -13.58
N ASP A 403 26.47 10.74 -14.48
CA ASP A 403 27.78 10.16 -14.77
C ASP A 403 28.69 10.21 -13.53
N PRO A 404 29.65 9.29 -13.39
CA PRO A 404 30.58 9.26 -12.25
C PRO A 404 31.63 10.39 -12.35
N SER A 405 31.19 11.65 -12.29
CA SER A 405 32.04 12.84 -12.31
C SER A 405 31.56 13.89 -11.32
N MET A 406 32.50 14.59 -10.69
CA MET A 406 32.16 15.66 -9.74
C MET A 406 31.42 16.83 -10.41
N GLN A 407 31.67 17.09 -11.70
CA GLN A 407 30.96 18.11 -12.45
C GLN A 407 29.46 17.81 -12.56
N GLU A 408 29.08 16.54 -12.77
CA GLU A 408 27.68 16.14 -12.78
C GLU A 408 27.04 16.17 -11.38
N VAL A 409 27.81 15.87 -10.31
CA VAL A 409 27.34 16.07 -8.93
C VAL A 409 27.08 17.55 -8.64
N GLU A 410 28.01 18.44 -9.00
CA GLU A 410 27.86 19.90 -8.83
C GLU A 410 26.65 20.42 -9.61
N LYS A 411 26.43 19.94 -10.83
CA LYS A 411 25.26 20.25 -11.64
C LYS A 411 23.97 19.74 -10.99
N PHE A 412 23.94 18.51 -10.49
CA PHE A 412 22.82 17.94 -9.75
C PHE A 412 22.43 18.81 -8.54
N LEU A 413 23.43 19.28 -7.78
CA LEU A 413 23.23 20.17 -6.64
C LEU A 413 22.77 21.58 -7.06
N LYS A 414 23.42 22.18 -8.06
CA LYS A 414 23.15 23.54 -8.54
C LYS A 414 21.76 23.68 -9.17
N LEU A 415 21.35 22.69 -9.96
CA LEU A 415 20.01 22.64 -10.57
C LEU A 415 18.93 22.16 -9.59
N ARG A 416 19.33 21.69 -8.40
CA ARG A 416 18.47 21.14 -7.34
C ARG A 416 17.63 19.96 -7.82
N LEU A 417 18.25 19.03 -8.54
CA LEU A 417 17.56 17.87 -9.10
C LEU A 417 17.04 16.92 -7.99
N TYR A 418 17.58 17.01 -6.78
CA TYR A 418 17.05 16.33 -5.58
C TYR A 418 15.69 16.88 -5.10
N GLU A 419 15.26 18.06 -5.58
CA GLU A 419 13.96 18.63 -5.24
C GLU A 419 12.84 18.20 -6.18
N ILE A 420 13.15 17.51 -7.29
CA ILE A 420 12.13 16.97 -8.20
C ILE A 420 11.14 16.20 -7.34
N ARG A 421 9.94 16.74 -7.19
CA ARG A 421 8.84 16.06 -6.51
C ARG A 421 8.08 15.32 -7.59
N ALA A 422 7.60 14.11 -7.27
CA ALA A 422 6.57 13.58 -8.14
C ALA A 422 5.37 14.52 -8.14
N ALA A 423 4.72 14.61 -9.28
CA ALA A 423 3.43 15.21 -9.41
C ALA A 423 2.48 14.47 -8.47
N GLY A 424 2.25 15.04 -7.28
CA GLY A 424 1.06 14.70 -6.51
C GLY A 424 -0.12 14.89 -7.46
N ALA A 425 -0.94 13.85 -7.61
CA ALA A 425 -2.13 13.84 -8.46
C ALA A 425 -3.24 14.81 -7.97
N LYS A 426 -2.89 15.84 -7.17
CA LYS A 426 -3.79 16.94 -6.79
C LYS A 426 -4.23 17.75 -8.00
N ASN A 427 -3.52 17.61 -9.13
CA ASN A 427 -3.85 18.17 -10.44
C ASN A 427 -3.83 17.08 -11.53
N GLY A 428 -4.35 15.89 -11.25
CA GLY A 428 -4.38 14.77 -12.20
C GLY A 428 -5.08 15.06 -13.54
N ASP A 429 -5.91 16.11 -13.63
CA ASP A 429 -6.64 16.47 -14.85
C ASP A 429 -6.44 17.92 -15.32
N LYS A 430 -5.50 18.68 -14.72
CA LYS A 430 -5.25 20.06 -15.20
C LYS A 430 -4.17 20.06 -16.27
N ASN A 431 -4.58 20.34 -17.50
CA ASN A 431 -3.67 20.65 -18.61
C ASN A 431 -2.81 21.86 -18.22
N LEU A 432 -1.49 21.66 -18.17
CA LEU A 432 -0.52 22.73 -17.95
C LEU A 432 -0.23 23.48 -19.25
N PHE A 433 -0.18 22.75 -20.37
CA PHE A 433 0.03 23.30 -21.71
C PHE A 433 -0.88 22.62 -22.72
N GLU A 434 -1.77 23.38 -23.35
CA GLU A 434 -2.60 22.92 -24.49
C GLU A 434 -2.00 23.33 -25.85
N GLN A 435 -1.10 24.30 -25.83
CA GLN A 435 -0.35 24.81 -26.98
C GLN A 435 1.15 24.80 -26.65
N VAL A 436 2.00 24.90 -27.67
CA VAL A 436 3.46 24.89 -27.51
C VAL A 436 3.90 26.17 -26.77
N PRO A 437 4.41 26.08 -25.54
CA PRO A 437 4.83 27.25 -24.78
C PRO A 437 6.17 27.82 -25.27
N SER A 438 6.51 29.02 -24.82
CA SER A 438 7.87 29.56 -24.90
C SER A 438 8.80 28.87 -23.90
N ALA A 439 10.12 28.87 -24.17
CA ALA A 439 11.10 28.28 -23.25
C ALA A 439 11.09 28.96 -21.86
N ALA A 440 10.78 30.27 -21.79
CA ALA A 440 10.69 31.01 -20.53
C ALA A 440 9.47 30.58 -19.69
N GLU A 441 8.33 30.33 -20.34
CA GLU A 441 7.13 29.79 -19.68
C GLU A 441 7.38 28.38 -19.13
N VAL A 442 8.08 27.54 -19.90
CA VAL A 442 8.48 26.19 -19.45
C VAL A 442 9.35 26.28 -18.19
N VAL A 443 10.41 27.08 -18.21
CA VAL A 443 11.31 27.25 -17.05
C VAL A 443 10.55 27.73 -15.82
N THR A 444 9.66 28.71 -16.00
CA THR A 444 8.84 29.27 -14.91
C THR A 444 7.90 28.22 -14.33
N LYS A 445 7.19 27.48 -15.20
CA LYS A 445 6.23 26.46 -14.77
C LYS A 445 6.93 25.29 -14.08
N VAL A 446 8.07 24.83 -14.61
CA VAL A 446 8.87 23.76 -13.98
C VAL A 446 9.34 24.17 -12.59
N ARG A 447 9.79 25.42 -12.41
CA ARG A 447 10.17 25.95 -11.09
C ARG A 447 8.99 26.01 -10.13
N GLN A 448 7.81 26.44 -10.59
CA GLN A 448 6.60 26.53 -9.76
C GLN A 448 6.09 25.15 -9.34
N GLU A 449 6.05 24.19 -10.26
CA GLU A 449 5.43 22.89 -10.03
C GLU A 449 6.36 21.88 -9.34
N PHE A 450 7.68 21.97 -9.59
CA PHE A 450 8.66 20.97 -9.14
C PHE A 450 9.83 21.55 -8.34
N GLY A 451 9.96 22.88 -8.23
CA GLY A 451 11.09 23.52 -7.51
C GLY A 451 12.43 23.50 -8.26
N VAL A 452 12.50 22.85 -9.42
CA VAL A 452 13.72 22.68 -10.23
C VAL A 452 14.10 24.00 -10.90
N LYS A 453 15.40 24.32 -10.89
CA LYS A 453 15.94 25.49 -11.60
C LYS A 453 16.57 25.06 -12.91
N LEU A 454 15.81 25.12 -13.99
CA LEU A 454 16.33 24.88 -15.34
C LEU A 454 17.12 26.10 -15.86
N THR A 455 18.21 25.84 -16.59
CA THR A 455 18.87 26.86 -17.42
C THR A 455 18.05 27.13 -18.68
N ALA A 456 18.37 28.21 -19.41
CA ALA A 456 17.70 28.50 -20.69
C ALA A 456 17.87 27.36 -21.72
N GLU A 457 19.04 26.70 -21.74
CA GLU A 457 19.31 25.55 -22.60
C GLU A 457 18.37 24.36 -22.29
N TYR A 458 18.29 23.98 -21.01
CA TYR A 458 17.40 22.90 -20.58
C TYR A 458 15.92 23.24 -20.76
N GLY A 459 15.55 24.51 -20.55
CA GLY A 459 14.21 25.01 -20.88
C GLY A 459 13.86 24.84 -22.36
N GLY A 460 14.83 25.07 -23.25
CA GLY A 460 14.71 24.81 -24.69
C GLY A 460 14.47 23.34 -25.01
N LYS A 461 15.25 22.42 -24.41
CA LYS A 461 15.10 20.96 -24.61
C LYS A 461 13.74 20.44 -24.13
N VAL A 462 13.30 20.86 -22.95
CA VAL A 462 11.96 20.51 -22.42
C VAL A 462 10.86 21.04 -23.34
N ARG A 463 10.99 22.28 -23.83
CA ARG A 463 10.04 22.87 -24.79
C ARG A 463 9.94 22.06 -26.09
N SER A 464 11.07 21.61 -26.65
CA SER A 464 11.09 20.80 -27.87
C SER A 464 10.33 19.48 -27.70
N LEU A 465 10.49 18.79 -26.56
CA LEU A 465 9.72 17.57 -26.30
C LEU A 465 8.23 17.88 -26.08
N ILE A 466 7.88 18.96 -25.38
CA ILE A 466 6.48 19.40 -25.25
C ILE A 466 5.86 19.62 -26.64
N GLU A 467 6.61 20.22 -27.57
CA GLU A 467 6.15 20.47 -28.94
C GLU A 467 5.77 19.17 -29.68
N GLU A 468 6.50 18.08 -29.47
CA GLU A 468 6.18 16.77 -30.09
C GLU A 468 4.85 16.19 -29.59
N PHE A 469 4.59 16.29 -28.28
CA PHE A 469 3.34 15.81 -27.68
C PHE A 469 2.15 16.68 -28.10
N VAL A 470 2.31 18.01 -28.05
CA VAL A 470 1.24 18.96 -28.42
C VAL A 470 0.90 18.87 -29.91
N LYS A 471 1.88 18.72 -30.81
CA LYS A 471 1.64 18.53 -32.25
C LYS A 471 0.85 17.26 -32.57
N LYS A 472 0.93 16.24 -31.72
CA LYS A 472 0.13 15.00 -31.80
C LYS A 472 -1.25 15.11 -31.13
N GLY A 473 -1.65 16.32 -30.73
CA GLY A 473 -2.96 16.58 -30.12
C GLY A 473 -3.06 16.20 -28.64
N LYS A 474 -1.95 15.93 -27.96
CA LYS A 474 -1.93 15.61 -26.52
C LYS A 474 -1.60 16.86 -25.70
N PRO A 475 -2.52 17.37 -24.87
CA PRO A 475 -2.19 18.41 -23.90
C PRO A 475 -1.27 17.86 -22.81
N ILE A 476 -0.38 18.71 -22.29
CA ILE A 476 0.61 18.31 -21.29
C ILE A 476 -0.01 18.42 -19.90
N THR A 477 -0.13 17.29 -19.20
CA THR A 477 -0.49 17.26 -17.78
C THR A 477 0.73 17.53 -16.89
N LYS A 478 0.51 17.70 -15.59
CA LYS A 478 1.61 17.79 -14.62
C LYS A 478 2.50 16.54 -14.61
N ALA A 479 1.91 15.35 -14.75
CA ALA A 479 2.65 14.10 -14.84
C ALA A 479 3.49 14.04 -16.11
N ASP A 480 2.94 14.43 -17.26
CA ASP A 480 3.69 14.50 -18.53
C ASP A 480 4.86 15.51 -18.43
N LEU A 481 4.64 16.69 -17.84
CA LEU A 481 5.69 17.69 -17.70
C LEU A 481 6.82 17.21 -16.77
N GLN A 482 6.48 16.59 -15.63
CA GLN A 482 7.50 16.00 -14.75
C GLN A 482 8.35 14.99 -15.51
N TYR A 483 7.68 14.13 -16.26
CA TYR A 483 8.31 13.09 -17.05
C TYR A 483 9.27 13.65 -18.10
N ILE A 484 8.82 14.63 -18.88
CA ILE A 484 9.64 15.32 -19.89
C ILE A 484 10.87 15.95 -19.22
N VAL A 485 10.69 16.60 -18.07
CA VAL A 485 11.80 17.19 -17.31
C VAL A 485 12.78 16.13 -16.84
N GLU A 486 12.31 15.02 -16.26
CA GLU A 486 13.17 13.91 -15.84
C GLU A 486 13.98 13.35 -17.03
N ASN A 487 13.36 13.17 -18.19
CA ASN A 487 14.04 12.70 -19.39
C ASN A 487 15.11 13.66 -19.88
N VAL A 488 14.81 14.95 -19.96
CA VAL A 488 15.78 15.97 -20.40
C VAL A 488 16.96 16.08 -19.44
N LEU A 489 16.73 15.81 -18.16
CA LEU A 489 17.76 15.81 -17.13
C LEU A 489 18.57 14.51 -17.09
N LYS A 490 17.96 13.36 -17.43
CA LYS A 490 18.63 12.06 -17.57
C LYS A 490 19.42 11.94 -18.88
N GLY A 491 18.98 12.61 -19.94
CA GLY A 491 19.59 12.57 -21.26
C GLY A 491 21.04 13.06 -21.20
N LEU A 492 21.93 12.28 -21.81
CA LEU A 492 23.37 12.48 -21.88
C LEU A 492 23.79 13.96 -21.92
N SER A 493 24.70 14.31 -21.01
CA SER A 493 25.64 15.42 -21.15
C SER A 493 26.15 15.43 -22.60
N ALA A 494 26.25 16.61 -23.24
CA ALA A 494 26.55 16.79 -24.66
C ALA A 494 27.81 16.02 -25.14
N HIS A 495 27.66 14.72 -25.37
CA HIS A 495 28.65 13.81 -25.89
C HIS A 495 28.26 13.50 -27.33
N LYS A 496 29.26 13.38 -28.20
CA LYS A 496 29.04 13.04 -29.60
C LYS A 496 28.35 11.66 -29.66
N LEU A 497 27.13 11.62 -30.20
CA LEU A 497 26.39 10.38 -30.41
C LEU A 497 27.16 9.51 -31.41
N VAL A 498 27.44 8.28 -31.01
CA VAL A 498 28.12 7.27 -31.82
C VAL A 498 27.11 6.46 -32.60
N LEU A 499 25.92 6.20 -32.05
CA LEU A 499 24.77 5.68 -32.78
C LEU A 499 23.68 6.75 -32.85
N ALA A 500 23.19 7.02 -34.05
CA ALA A 500 21.95 7.75 -34.31
C ALA A 500 21.09 6.95 -35.30
N VAL A 501 19.77 6.96 -35.12
CA VAL A 501 18.82 6.37 -36.07
C VAL A 501 18.22 7.51 -36.89
N GLU A 502 18.39 7.49 -38.21
CA GLU A 502 17.82 8.50 -39.11
C GLU A 502 16.33 8.21 -39.36
N ASP A 503 16.01 6.95 -39.63
CA ASP A 503 14.63 6.50 -39.85
C ASP A 503 14.52 4.98 -39.60
N PHE A 504 13.30 4.49 -39.44
CA PHE A 504 13.01 3.06 -39.45
C PHE A 504 11.59 2.79 -39.95
N ARG A 505 11.41 1.63 -40.58
CA ARG A 505 10.11 1.17 -41.07
C ARG A 505 9.80 -0.19 -40.50
N VAL A 506 8.58 -0.38 -40.03
CA VAL A 506 8.08 -1.67 -39.54
C VAL A 506 6.87 -2.10 -40.35
N SER A 507 6.89 -3.35 -40.79
CA SER A 507 5.80 -3.97 -41.51
C SER A 507 5.34 -5.21 -40.75
N THR A 508 4.05 -5.25 -40.39
CA THR A 508 3.43 -6.39 -39.71
C THR A 508 2.42 -7.07 -40.63
N SER A 509 2.38 -8.39 -40.62
CA SER A 509 1.36 -9.16 -41.36
C SER A 509 0.50 -10.00 -40.39
N LEU A 510 -0.74 -10.29 -40.77
CA LEU A 510 -1.72 -11.01 -39.94
C LEU A 510 -1.29 -12.43 -39.56
N HIS A 511 -0.40 -13.06 -40.34
CA HIS A 511 0.00 -14.46 -40.20
C HIS A 511 1.51 -14.69 -40.36
N GLY A 512 2.34 -13.65 -40.26
CA GLY A 512 3.79 -13.73 -40.44
C GLY A 512 4.57 -12.98 -39.36
N GLN A 513 5.90 -13.18 -39.34
CA GLN A 513 6.79 -12.41 -38.48
C GLN A 513 6.78 -10.93 -38.87
N ALA A 514 6.99 -10.06 -37.89
CA ALA A 514 7.15 -8.64 -38.18
C ALA A 514 8.53 -8.43 -38.82
N GLU A 515 8.59 -7.55 -39.82
CA GLU A 515 9.83 -7.17 -40.50
C GLU A 515 10.12 -5.70 -40.23
N ALA A 516 11.39 -5.37 -40.02
CA ALA A 516 11.83 -4.01 -39.83
C ALA A 516 13.05 -3.69 -40.69
N ALA A 517 13.09 -2.47 -41.22
CA ALA A 517 14.24 -1.86 -41.86
C ALA A 517 14.66 -0.63 -41.04
N VAL A 518 15.97 -0.47 -40.81
CA VAL A 518 16.53 0.67 -40.06
C VAL A 518 17.61 1.35 -40.88
N TRP A 519 17.61 2.68 -40.85
CA TRP A 519 18.67 3.52 -41.41
C TRP A 519 19.36 4.23 -40.26
N VAL A 520 20.63 3.88 -40.03
CA VAL A 520 21.39 4.34 -38.87
C VAL A 520 22.72 4.94 -39.26
N LEU A 521 23.22 5.83 -38.41
CA LEU A 521 24.53 6.45 -38.48
C LEU A 521 25.37 5.93 -37.32
N PHE A 522 26.48 5.26 -37.64
CA PHE A 522 27.49 4.87 -36.65
C PHE A 522 28.77 5.71 -36.82
N ASP A 523 29.04 6.62 -35.91
CA ASP A 523 30.15 7.60 -35.96
C ASP A 523 30.25 8.35 -37.31
N GLY A 524 29.08 8.63 -37.91
CA GLY A 524 28.96 9.32 -39.20
C GLY A 524 28.84 8.39 -40.42
N GLU A 525 29.05 7.08 -40.27
CA GLU A 525 28.88 6.10 -41.35
C GLU A 525 27.44 5.62 -41.45
N LYS A 526 26.83 5.73 -42.63
CA LYS A 526 25.46 5.25 -42.88
C LYS A 526 25.44 3.74 -43.05
N VAL A 527 24.52 3.09 -42.34
CA VAL A 527 24.29 1.66 -42.38
C VAL A 527 22.80 1.41 -42.49
N GLU A 528 22.42 0.55 -43.42
CA GLU A 528 21.07 0.04 -43.54
C GLU A 528 21.07 -1.43 -43.14
N ALA A 529 20.06 -1.83 -42.37
CA ALA A 529 19.86 -3.23 -42.03
C ALA A 529 18.38 -3.57 -41.97
N THR A 530 18.09 -4.82 -42.32
CA THR A 530 16.75 -5.40 -42.18
C THR A 530 16.80 -6.61 -41.29
N SER A 531 15.71 -6.86 -40.56
CA SER A 531 15.56 -8.07 -39.76
C SER A 531 14.10 -8.39 -39.49
N VAL A 532 13.87 -9.60 -38.99
CA VAL A 532 12.55 -10.10 -38.60
C VAL A 532 12.49 -10.32 -37.09
N GLY A 533 11.28 -10.32 -36.54
CA GLY A 533 11.05 -10.58 -35.13
C GLY A 533 9.68 -11.20 -34.87
N VAL A 534 9.52 -11.76 -33.67
CA VAL A 534 8.23 -12.30 -33.19
C VAL A 534 7.18 -11.20 -32.95
N GLY A 535 7.59 -9.93 -32.96
CA GLY A 535 6.72 -8.76 -32.94
C GLY A 535 7.41 -7.52 -33.50
N PRO A 536 6.69 -6.40 -33.66
CA PRO A 536 7.21 -5.19 -34.31
C PRO A 536 8.39 -4.57 -33.57
N VAL A 537 8.37 -4.56 -32.24
CA VAL A 537 9.49 -4.08 -31.42
C VAL A 537 10.71 -4.98 -31.59
N ASP A 538 10.52 -6.29 -31.50
CA ASP A 538 11.59 -7.28 -31.63
C ASP A 538 12.28 -7.19 -33.00
N ALA A 539 11.49 -7.03 -34.07
CA ALA A 539 12.00 -6.86 -35.42
C ALA A 539 12.93 -5.64 -35.54
N VAL A 540 12.52 -4.49 -34.99
CA VAL A 540 13.33 -3.25 -35.01
C VAL A 540 14.61 -3.40 -34.19
N ILE A 541 14.53 -3.97 -32.99
CA ILE A 541 15.72 -4.19 -32.16
C ILE A 541 16.70 -5.16 -32.83
N ASN A 542 16.20 -6.21 -33.49
CA ASN A 542 17.04 -7.14 -34.25
C ASN A 542 17.68 -6.45 -35.46
N ALA A 543 16.95 -5.58 -36.17
CA ALA A 543 17.50 -4.81 -37.27
C ALA A 543 18.61 -3.85 -36.79
N LEU A 544 18.45 -3.19 -35.64
CA LEU A 544 19.49 -2.37 -35.03
C LEU A 544 20.73 -3.20 -34.63
N LYS A 545 20.54 -4.40 -34.08
CA LYS A 545 21.64 -5.34 -33.80
C LYS A 545 22.36 -5.78 -35.07
N GLN A 546 21.63 -6.05 -36.15
CA GLN A 546 22.21 -6.37 -37.45
C GLN A 546 23.00 -5.20 -38.03
N ALA A 547 22.50 -3.97 -37.92
CA ALA A 547 23.25 -2.78 -38.34
C ALA A 547 24.57 -2.62 -37.54
N ALA A 548 24.53 -2.86 -36.22
CA ALA A 548 25.73 -2.86 -35.39
C ALA A 548 26.70 -3.99 -35.77
N LEU A 549 26.20 -5.18 -36.09
CA LEU A 549 27.00 -6.32 -36.52
C LEU A 549 27.70 -6.03 -37.87
N THR A 550 26.94 -5.57 -38.87
CA THR A 550 27.44 -5.25 -40.23
C THR A 550 28.50 -4.16 -40.20
N SER A 551 28.40 -3.21 -39.28
CA SER A 551 29.40 -2.15 -39.10
C SER A 551 30.60 -2.57 -38.22
N GLY A 552 30.65 -3.81 -37.74
CA GLY A 552 31.71 -4.28 -36.83
C GLY A 552 31.67 -3.63 -35.45
N LYS A 553 30.54 -3.01 -35.07
CA LYS A 553 30.35 -2.26 -33.83
C LYS A 553 29.36 -2.96 -32.88
N LEU A 554 29.15 -4.27 -33.01
CA LEU A 554 28.38 -5.06 -32.05
C LEU A 554 29.30 -5.53 -30.89
N PHE A 555 29.19 -4.88 -29.74
CA PHE A 555 30.01 -5.18 -28.55
C PHE A 555 29.18 -5.41 -27.27
N PHE A 556 27.86 -5.55 -27.40
CA PHE A 556 26.93 -5.59 -26.27
C PHE A 556 25.97 -6.78 -26.31
N GLU A 557 25.48 -7.13 -25.14
CA GLU A 557 24.40 -8.08 -24.87
C GLU A 557 23.21 -7.34 -24.25
N LEU A 558 21.99 -7.68 -24.69
CA LEU A 558 20.74 -7.17 -24.11
C LEU A 558 20.34 -8.09 -22.95
N ILE A 559 20.46 -7.60 -21.71
CA ILE A 559 20.25 -8.40 -20.49
C ILE A 559 18.79 -8.39 -20.04
N ASP A 560 18.13 -7.23 -20.15
CA ASP A 560 16.77 -7.04 -19.69
C ASP A 560 16.07 -5.99 -20.55
N TYR A 561 14.75 -6.15 -20.69
CA TYR A 561 13.89 -5.31 -21.49
C TYR A 561 12.52 -5.25 -20.80
N ASN A 562 12.11 -4.06 -20.38
CA ASN A 562 10.86 -3.87 -19.68
C ASN A 562 10.10 -2.66 -20.22
N VAL A 563 8.80 -2.81 -20.44
CA VAL A 563 7.92 -1.73 -20.90
C VAL A 563 6.92 -1.40 -19.82
N GLN A 564 6.78 -0.12 -19.49
CA GLN A 564 5.79 0.39 -18.55
C GLN A 564 4.90 1.43 -19.22
N ILE A 565 3.60 1.33 -18.96
CA ILE A 565 2.60 2.32 -19.39
C ILE A 565 2.31 3.18 -18.17
N ASN A 566 2.80 4.43 -18.20
CA ASN A 566 2.88 5.27 -17.00
C ASN A 566 1.66 6.19 -16.80
N SER A 567 0.66 6.14 -17.71
CA SER A 567 -0.57 6.93 -17.61
C SER A 567 -1.81 6.15 -18.12
N PRO A 568 -3.01 6.39 -17.59
CA PRO A 568 -4.25 5.82 -18.14
C PRO A 568 -4.62 6.44 -19.50
N GLY A 569 -5.26 5.66 -20.40
CA GLY A 569 -5.83 6.14 -21.66
C GLY A 569 -5.16 5.60 -22.93
N THR A 570 -5.80 5.79 -24.09
CA THR A 570 -5.33 5.31 -25.41
C THR A 570 -4.12 6.07 -25.96
N ALA A 571 -3.71 7.16 -25.33
CA ALA A 571 -2.54 7.99 -25.68
C ALA A 571 -1.52 8.08 -24.53
N ALA A 572 -1.36 6.98 -23.79
CA ALA A 572 -0.49 6.92 -22.63
C ALA A 572 1.00 7.03 -23.00
N ALA A 573 1.80 7.68 -22.15
CA ALA A 573 3.25 7.66 -22.32
C ALA A 573 3.79 6.24 -22.06
N VAL A 574 4.49 5.68 -23.05
CA VAL A 574 5.14 4.38 -22.96
C VAL A 574 6.61 4.60 -22.62
N GLU A 575 7.07 3.95 -21.57
CA GLU A 575 8.46 3.92 -21.17
C GLU A 575 9.04 2.53 -21.43
N THR A 576 10.15 2.48 -22.17
CA THR A 576 10.93 1.26 -22.37
C THR A 576 12.24 1.40 -21.61
N THR A 577 12.50 0.47 -20.70
CA THR A 577 13.80 0.32 -20.02
C THR A 577 14.55 -0.84 -20.63
N ILE A 578 15.79 -0.60 -21.03
CA ILE A 578 16.72 -1.60 -21.56
C ILE A 578 17.94 -1.67 -20.67
N VAL A 579 18.40 -2.90 -20.40
CA VAL A 579 19.69 -3.16 -19.75
C VAL A 579 20.63 -3.77 -20.77
N MET A 580 21.78 -3.13 -21.00
CA MET A 580 22.84 -3.67 -21.85
C MET A 580 24.10 -3.94 -21.05
N LYS A 581 24.89 -4.90 -21.51
CA LYS A 581 26.18 -5.25 -20.92
C LYS A 581 27.21 -5.52 -22.00
N ASP A 582 28.48 -5.15 -21.79
CA ASP A 582 29.57 -5.55 -22.67
C ASP A 582 30.37 -6.76 -22.13
N ALA A 583 31.36 -7.20 -22.90
CA ALA A 583 32.23 -8.32 -22.53
C ALA A 583 33.10 -8.05 -21.30
N GLU A 584 33.39 -6.78 -20.99
CA GLU A 584 34.20 -6.35 -19.84
C GLU A 584 33.37 -6.29 -18.55
N GLY A 585 32.05 -6.46 -18.64
CA GLY A 585 31.16 -6.45 -17.50
C GLY A 585 30.52 -5.10 -17.21
N ASN A 586 30.79 -4.07 -18.02
CA ASN A 586 30.13 -2.79 -17.90
C ASN A 586 28.65 -2.99 -18.19
N ARG A 587 27.79 -2.50 -17.29
CA ARG A 587 26.34 -2.64 -17.40
C ARG A 587 25.67 -1.28 -17.40
N VAL A 588 24.91 -0.98 -18.44
CA VAL A 588 24.12 0.25 -18.54
C VAL A 588 22.64 -0.06 -18.45
N VAL A 589 21.89 0.90 -17.91
CA VAL A 589 20.44 0.92 -17.97
C VAL A 589 20.07 2.17 -18.74
N ALA A 590 19.27 2.02 -19.78
CA ALA A 590 18.81 3.09 -20.62
C ALA A 590 17.29 3.09 -20.70
N ILE A 591 16.73 4.29 -20.81
CA ILE A 591 15.28 4.51 -20.81
C ILE A 591 14.95 5.32 -22.04
N GLY A 592 13.94 4.89 -22.77
CA GLY A 592 13.39 5.62 -23.90
C GLY A 592 11.89 5.78 -23.76
N THR A 593 11.37 6.87 -24.30
CA THR A 593 9.96 7.23 -24.16
C THR A 593 9.39 7.73 -25.45
N SER A 594 8.14 7.36 -25.68
CA SER A 594 7.29 7.90 -26.71
C SER A 594 5.83 7.54 -26.42
N PRO A 595 4.84 8.24 -27.02
CA PRO A 595 3.49 7.71 -27.16
C PRO A 595 3.41 6.39 -27.96
N ASP A 596 4.47 6.06 -28.69
CA ASP A 596 4.60 4.84 -29.50
C ASP A 596 5.65 3.90 -28.89
N ILE A 597 5.25 2.67 -28.58
CA ILE A 597 6.12 1.66 -27.97
C ILE A 597 7.37 1.34 -28.80
N ILE A 598 7.27 1.35 -30.12
CA ILE A 598 8.39 1.04 -31.01
C ILE A 598 9.42 2.18 -30.92
N VAL A 599 8.95 3.42 -31.04
CA VAL A 599 9.81 4.61 -30.93
C VAL A 599 10.46 4.68 -29.54
N ALA A 600 9.70 4.42 -28.47
CA ALA A 600 10.23 4.38 -27.11
C ALA A 600 11.37 3.37 -26.98
N SER A 601 11.21 2.20 -27.60
CA SER A 601 12.19 1.11 -27.59
C SER A 601 13.44 1.44 -28.40
N VAL A 602 13.28 2.06 -29.56
CA VAL A 602 14.41 2.55 -30.37
C VAL A 602 15.21 3.59 -29.59
N ASN A 603 14.54 4.57 -28.97
CA ASN A 603 15.20 5.59 -28.16
C ASN A 603 15.97 4.98 -26.98
N ALA A 604 15.37 4.00 -26.28
CA ALA A 604 16.02 3.29 -25.18
C ALA A 604 17.29 2.55 -25.66
N PHE A 605 17.22 1.96 -26.85
CA PHE A 605 18.34 1.24 -27.44
C PHE A 605 19.49 2.18 -27.85
N ILE A 606 19.18 3.29 -28.53
CA ILE A 606 20.16 4.31 -28.92
C ILE A 606 20.91 4.81 -27.68
N GLU A 607 20.17 5.18 -26.63
CA GLU A 607 20.73 5.67 -25.39
C GLU A 607 21.62 4.61 -24.72
N GLY A 608 21.14 3.36 -24.62
CA GLY A 608 21.89 2.25 -24.04
C GLY A 608 23.19 1.96 -24.78
N TYR A 609 23.14 1.92 -26.10
CA TYR A 609 24.31 1.70 -26.93
C TYR A 609 25.36 2.80 -26.72
N ASN A 610 24.96 4.07 -26.78
CA ASN A 610 25.86 5.20 -26.63
C ASN A 610 26.48 5.26 -25.22
N LEU A 611 25.68 5.01 -24.18
CA LEU A 611 26.17 4.92 -22.80
C LEU A 611 27.20 3.81 -22.63
N LEU A 612 26.94 2.64 -23.20
CA LEU A 612 27.84 1.50 -23.06
C LEU A 612 29.16 1.73 -23.82
N TRP A 613 29.07 2.31 -25.02
CA TRP A 613 30.26 2.72 -25.78
C TRP A 613 31.11 3.73 -25.04
N LEU A 614 30.49 4.71 -24.37
CA LEU A 614 31.22 5.70 -23.55
C LEU A 614 31.94 5.03 -22.36
N ARG A 615 31.38 3.97 -21.80
CA ARG A 615 31.99 3.24 -20.68
C ARG A 615 33.16 2.37 -21.09
N GLN A 616 33.16 1.79 -22.29
CA GLN A 616 34.33 1.09 -22.83
C GLN A 616 35.56 1.99 -22.99
N LYS A 617 35.37 3.31 -23.13
CA LYS A 617 36.46 4.28 -23.33
C LYS A 617 37.03 4.86 -22.03
N ARG A 618 36.46 4.52 -20.86
CA ARG A 618 36.92 4.95 -19.54
C ARG A 618 37.57 3.79 -18.82
#